data_AF-A0A285S6J0-F1
#
_entry.id   AF-A0A285S6J0-F1
#
_cell.length_a   1.000
_cell.length_b   1.000
_cell.length_c   1.000
_cell.angle_alpha   90.00
_cell.angle_beta   90.00
_cell.angle_gamma   90.00
#
_symmetry.space_group_name_H-M   'P 1'
#
loop_
_entity.id
_entity.type
_entity.pdbx_description
1 polymer ?
#
loop_
_entity_poly.entity_id
_entity_poly.type
_entity_poly.pdbx_seq_one_letter_code
_entity_poly.pdbx_strand_id
1 'polypeptide(L)'
;MPIRCRSELALLGLVALLAACKPGGEPEAALPPVGEAALAQQQAQCEKDGGQWARLGGAFTCVRRTKDAGKACHTGLDCDGACLARSMTCAPARPLLGCNEVLSETGIRGTECID
;
A
#
# COMPACT_ATOMS: atom_id res chain seq x y z
N MET A 1 -64.91 29.37 16.50
CA MET A 1 -63.43 29.41 16.33
C MET A 1 -62.94 28.04 15.86
N PRO A 2 -62.87 27.76 14.55
CA PRO A 2 -62.32 26.51 14.05
C PRO A 2 -60.79 26.59 13.93
N ILE A 3 -60.10 25.82 14.77
CA ILE A 3 -58.65 25.62 14.76
C ILE A 3 -58.32 24.67 13.61
N ARG A 4 -58.04 25.23 12.42
CA ARG A 4 -57.54 24.49 11.25
C ARG A 4 -56.33 25.24 10.71
N CYS A 5 -55.12 24.89 11.17
CA CYS A 5 -53.87 25.30 10.50
C CYS A 5 -52.59 24.59 10.98
N ARG A 6 -52.65 23.53 11.80
CA ARG A 6 -51.43 22.89 12.34
C ARG A 6 -51.21 21.42 11.94
N SER A 7 -52.22 20.75 11.38
CA SER A 7 -52.14 19.31 11.04
C SER A 7 -51.50 19.03 9.68
N GLU A 8 -51.62 19.93 8.70
CA GLU A 8 -51.08 19.69 7.34
C GLU A 8 -49.57 19.95 7.26
N LEU A 9 -49.05 20.92 8.03
CA LEU A 9 -47.61 21.20 8.14
C LEU A 9 -46.84 20.05 8.81
N ALA A 10 -47.48 19.36 9.75
CA ALA A 10 -46.87 18.22 10.44
C ALA A 10 -46.74 17.00 9.51
N LEU A 11 -47.72 16.75 8.64
CA LEU A 11 -47.64 15.68 7.64
C LEU A 11 -46.58 15.96 6.58
N LEU A 12 -46.48 17.20 6.08
CA LEU A 12 -45.48 17.58 5.07
C LEU A 12 -44.05 17.52 5.62
N GLY A 13 -43.84 17.91 6.88
CA GLY A 13 -42.55 17.79 7.55
C GLY A 13 -42.10 16.34 7.76
N LEU A 14 -43.03 15.43 8.07
CA LEU A 14 -42.72 14.02 8.27
C LEU A 14 -42.35 13.32 6.94
N VAL A 15 -43.03 13.66 5.84
CA VAL A 15 -42.74 13.09 4.51
C VAL A 15 -41.38 13.59 3.97
N ALA A 16 -41.00 14.84 4.26
CA ALA A 16 -39.67 15.36 3.90
C ALA A 16 -38.53 14.64 4.65
N LEU A 17 -38.75 14.24 5.91
CA LEU A 17 -37.79 13.46 6.70
C LEU A 17 -37.63 12.02 6.17
N LEU A 18 -38.69 11.43 5.61
CA LEU A 18 -38.65 10.08 5.01
C LEU A 18 -37.98 10.05 3.63
N ALA A 19 -38.01 11.15 2.87
CA ALA A 19 -37.38 11.26 1.56
C ALA A 19 -35.84 11.39 1.61
N ALA A 20 -35.27 11.69 2.78
CA ALA A 20 -33.82 11.79 2.99
C ALA A 20 -33.13 10.41 3.13
N CYS A 21 -33.89 9.33 3.33
CA CYS A 21 -33.39 7.95 3.28
C CYS A 21 -33.49 7.33 1.88
N LYS A 22 -33.28 8.13 0.82
CA LYS A 22 -32.90 7.53 -0.44
C LYS A 22 -31.50 6.95 -0.23
N PRO A 23 -31.25 5.64 -0.44
CA PRO A 23 -29.88 5.15 -0.49
C PRO A 23 -29.17 5.99 -1.54
N GLY A 24 -28.28 6.86 -1.04
CA GLY A 24 -27.49 7.71 -1.89
C GLY A 24 -26.74 6.78 -2.82
N GLY A 25 -26.96 6.94 -4.12
CA GLY A 25 -25.95 6.56 -5.08
C GLY A 25 -24.75 7.47 -4.81
N GLU A 26 -23.96 7.12 -3.79
CA GLU A 26 -22.57 7.54 -3.74
C GLU A 26 -21.98 7.18 -5.10
N PRO A 27 -21.20 8.06 -5.73
CA PRO A 27 -20.50 7.68 -6.95
C PRO A 27 -19.73 6.40 -6.63
N GLU A 28 -20.13 5.30 -7.24
CA GLU A 28 -19.61 3.97 -6.93
C GLU A 28 -18.11 4.06 -7.14
N ALA A 29 -17.35 4.11 -6.04
CA ALA A 29 -15.91 4.23 -6.11
C ALA A 29 -15.45 3.06 -6.96
N ALA A 30 -14.82 3.35 -8.10
CA ALA A 30 -14.36 2.32 -9.02
C ALA A 30 -13.56 1.29 -8.21
N LEU A 31 -14.04 0.04 -8.23
CA LEU A 31 -13.40 -1.03 -7.50
C LEU A 31 -11.94 -1.15 -7.96
N PRO A 32 -11.00 -1.42 -7.04
CA PRO A 32 -9.61 -1.61 -7.43
C PRO A 32 -9.51 -2.75 -8.45
N PRO A 33 -8.65 -2.63 -9.48
CA PRO A 33 -8.50 -3.69 -10.46
C PRO A 33 -7.94 -4.94 -9.77
N VAL A 34 -8.36 -6.10 -10.29
CA VAL A 34 -7.93 -7.43 -9.85
C VAL A 34 -7.32 -8.21 -11.01
N GLY A 35 -6.61 -9.30 -10.71
CA GLY A 35 -6.01 -10.16 -11.74
C GLY A 35 -4.99 -9.44 -12.62
N GLU A 36 -5.09 -9.63 -13.94
CA GLU A 36 -4.15 -9.07 -14.92
C GLU A 36 -4.11 -7.55 -14.90
N ALA A 37 -5.26 -6.88 -14.74
CA ALA A 37 -5.32 -5.42 -14.66
C ALA A 37 -4.57 -4.89 -13.42
N ALA A 38 -4.64 -5.62 -12.30
CA ALA A 38 -3.89 -5.27 -11.09
C ALA A 38 -2.38 -5.42 -11.30
N LEU A 39 -1.95 -6.52 -11.94
CA LEU A 39 -0.54 -6.75 -12.25
C LEU A 39 0.01 -5.70 -13.21
N ALA A 40 -0.73 -5.33 -14.25
CA ALA A 40 -0.34 -4.27 -15.18
C ALA A 40 -0.20 -2.92 -14.47
N GLN A 41 -1.12 -2.59 -13.56
CA GLN A 41 -1.02 -1.38 -12.75
C GLN A 41 0.21 -1.41 -11.83
N GLN A 42 0.48 -2.52 -11.14
CA GLN A 42 1.66 -2.65 -10.27
C GLN A 42 2.97 -2.55 -11.06
N GLN A 43 3.05 -3.19 -12.22
CA GLN A 43 4.18 -3.07 -13.13
C GLN A 43 4.42 -1.61 -13.53
N ALA A 44 3.37 -0.92 -14.01
CA ALA A 44 3.47 0.46 -14.44
C ALA A 44 3.93 1.38 -13.29
N GLN A 45 3.45 1.17 -12.06
CA GLN A 45 3.92 1.93 -10.91
C GLN A 45 5.37 1.60 -10.55
N CYS A 46 5.76 0.33 -10.60
CA CYS A 46 7.14 -0.07 -10.34
C CYS A 46 8.12 0.64 -11.27
N GLU A 47 7.84 0.59 -12.57
CA GLU A 47 8.68 1.18 -13.62
C GLU A 47 8.69 2.71 -13.53
N LYS A 48 7.53 3.34 -13.28
CA LYS A 48 7.40 4.79 -13.08
C LYS A 48 8.28 5.29 -11.93
N ASP A 49 8.35 4.52 -10.85
CA ASP A 49 9.19 4.83 -9.68
C ASP A 49 10.68 4.48 -9.89
N GLY A 50 11.07 4.06 -11.10
CA GLY A 50 12.45 3.69 -11.45
C GLY A 50 12.86 2.29 -10.98
N GLY A 51 11.90 1.45 -10.62
CA GLY A 51 12.12 0.04 -10.34
C GLY A 51 12.14 -0.83 -11.59
N GLN A 52 12.62 -2.05 -11.42
CA GLN A 52 12.61 -3.10 -12.42
C GLN A 52 11.54 -4.12 -12.03
N TRP A 53 10.62 -4.38 -12.95
CA TRP A 53 9.62 -5.43 -12.80
C TRP A 53 10.26 -6.79 -13.06
N ALA A 54 10.49 -7.56 -12.00
CA ALA A 54 11.21 -8.82 -12.06
C ALA A 54 10.28 -9.98 -11.74
N ARG A 55 10.47 -11.10 -12.45
CA ARG A 55 9.80 -12.36 -12.14
C ARG A 55 10.66 -13.16 -11.17
N LEU A 56 10.08 -13.54 -10.04
CA LEU A 56 10.72 -14.36 -9.01
C LEU A 56 9.82 -15.57 -8.75
N GLY A 57 10.33 -16.76 -9.09
CA GLY A 57 9.52 -17.98 -9.10
C GLY A 57 8.24 -17.85 -9.94
N GLY A 58 7.09 -18.01 -9.28
CA GLY A 58 5.76 -17.91 -9.87
C GLY A 58 5.12 -16.52 -9.80
N ALA A 59 5.78 -15.53 -9.20
CA ALA A 59 5.25 -14.20 -8.95
C ALA A 59 6.09 -13.11 -9.62
N PHE A 60 5.55 -11.88 -9.62
CA PHE A 60 6.28 -10.68 -10.02
C PHE A 60 6.49 -9.78 -8.82
N THR A 61 7.62 -9.10 -8.79
CA THR A 61 7.96 -8.14 -7.75
C THR A 61 8.68 -6.93 -8.32
N CYS A 62 8.58 -5.81 -7.63
CA CYS A 62 9.29 -4.59 -7.98
C CYS A 62 10.64 -4.55 -7.26
N VAL A 63 11.74 -4.62 -8.02
CA VAL A 63 13.09 -4.52 -7.48
C VAL A 63 13.67 -3.15 -7.78
N ARG A 64 14.20 -2.45 -6.78
CA ARG A 64 14.82 -1.13 -6.94
C ARG A 64 16.27 -1.17 -6.50
N ARG A 65 17.13 -0.45 -7.20
CA ARG A 65 18.49 -0.20 -6.72
C ARG A 65 18.44 0.81 -5.58
N THR A 66 19.17 0.51 -4.52
CA THR A 66 19.33 1.43 -3.39
C THR A 66 20.40 2.46 -3.72
N LYS A 67 20.27 3.67 -3.15
CA LYS A 67 21.23 4.78 -3.40
C LYS A 67 22.45 4.73 -2.49
N ASP A 68 22.38 3.94 -1.43
CA ASP A 68 23.36 3.80 -0.37
C ASP A 68 24.12 2.48 -0.43
N ALA A 69 23.97 1.72 -1.53
CA ALA A 69 24.69 0.48 -1.79
C ALA A 69 26.17 0.57 -1.41
N GLY A 70 26.63 -0.32 -0.53
CA GLY A 70 28.02 -0.40 -0.09
C GLY A 70 28.44 0.60 1.01
N LYS A 71 27.58 1.54 1.41
CA LYS A 71 27.85 2.38 2.59
C LYS A 71 27.85 1.54 3.85
N ALA A 72 28.65 1.93 4.85
CA ALA A 72 28.71 1.24 6.13
C ALA A 72 27.39 1.42 6.92
N CYS A 73 26.98 0.38 7.64
CA CYS A 73 25.79 0.37 8.49
C CYS A 73 26.05 -0.42 9.78
N HIS A 74 25.24 -0.17 10.81
CA HIS A 74 25.28 -0.85 12.12
C HIS A 74 23.96 -1.51 12.48
N THR A 75 22.85 -1.06 11.89
CA THR A 75 21.51 -1.61 12.04
C THR A 75 20.78 -1.62 10.70
N GLY A 76 19.66 -2.34 10.61
CA GLY A 76 18.81 -2.32 9.42
C GLY A 76 18.21 -0.95 9.09
N LEU A 77 18.07 -0.07 10.09
CA LEU A 77 17.49 1.27 9.90
C LEU A 77 18.44 2.27 9.22
N ASP A 78 19.73 1.94 9.12
CA ASP A 78 20.73 2.82 8.49
C ASP A 78 20.62 2.83 6.96
N CYS A 79 19.90 1.86 6.37
CA CYS A 79 19.87 1.62 4.94
C CYS A 79 18.48 1.83 4.34
N ASP A 80 18.42 2.26 3.08
CA ASP A 80 17.21 2.21 2.24
C ASP A 80 16.82 0.75 1.96
N GLY A 81 17.79 -0.16 1.90
CA GLY A 81 17.57 -1.61 1.83
C GLY A 81 17.90 -2.32 3.15
N ALA A 82 18.46 -3.52 3.06
CA ALA A 82 18.96 -4.25 4.23
C ALA A 82 20.42 -3.90 4.55
N CYS A 83 20.81 -4.00 5.82
CA CYS A 83 22.21 -3.96 6.25
C CYS A 83 22.78 -5.38 6.25
N LEU A 84 23.76 -5.67 5.39
CA LEU A 84 24.36 -7.01 5.26
C LEU A 84 25.25 -7.33 6.47
N ALA A 85 24.92 -8.39 7.20
CA ALA A 85 25.58 -8.70 8.47
C ALA A 85 27.06 -9.09 8.34
N ARG A 86 27.46 -9.67 7.19
CA ARG A 86 28.85 -10.10 6.94
C ARG A 86 29.78 -8.94 6.63
N SER A 87 29.33 -8.01 5.79
CA SER A 87 30.13 -6.87 5.32
C SER A 87 29.89 -5.60 6.10
N MET A 88 28.82 -5.53 6.91
CA MET A 88 28.35 -4.32 7.60
C MET A 88 28.12 -3.18 6.61
N THR A 89 27.53 -3.49 5.44
CA THR A 89 27.24 -2.52 4.38
C THR A 89 25.81 -2.64 3.85
N CYS A 90 25.26 -1.54 3.35
CA CYS A 90 23.93 -1.50 2.77
C CYS A 90 23.85 -2.31 1.46
N ALA A 91 22.78 -3.10 1.35
CA ALA A 91 22.49 -3.93 0.19
C ALA A 91 22.29 -3.09 -1.09
N PRO A 92 22.61 -3.62 -2.28
CA PRO A 92 22.52 -2.87 -3.54
C PRO A 92 21.12 -2.77 -4.13
N ALA A 93 20.16 -3.54 -3.60
CA ALA A 93 18.80 -3.59 -4.09
C ALA A 93 17.80 -3.84 -2.96
N ARG A 94 16.56 -3.40 -3.17
CA ARG A 94 15.41 -3.63 -2.30
C ARG A 94 14.20 -4.13 -3.12
N PRO A 95 13.49 -5.18 -2.67
CA PRO A 95 13.92 -6.08 -1.59
C PRO A 95 15.21 -6.84 -1.95
N LEU A 96 15.94 -7.30 -0.93
CA LEU A 96 17.10 -8.15 -1.12
C LEU A 96 16.64 -9.60 -1.27
N LEU A 97 16.65 -10.09 -2.51
CA LEU A 97 16.10 -11.39 -2.86
C LEU A 97 16.99 -12.56 -2.40
N GLY A 98 16.36 -13.70 -2.13
CA GLY A 98 16.97 -14.90 -1.57
C GLY A 98 17.22 -14.81 -0.06
N CYS A 99 17.87 -15.83 0.49
CA CYS A 99 18.23 -15.90 1.91
C CYS A 99 19.57 -15.21 2.18
N ASN A 100 19.54 -14.15 2.99
CA ASN A 100 20.69 -13.32 3.31
C ASN A 100 20.80 -13.10 4.82
N GLU A 101 22.03 -13.05 5.33
CA GLU A 101 22.29 -12.66 6.71
C GLU A 101 22.33 -11.12 6.79
N VAL A 102 21.40 -10.55 7.55
CA VAL A 102 21.20 -9.10 7.67
C VAL A 102 21.08 -8.69 9.13
N LEU A 103 21.27 -7.41 9.40
CA LEU A 103 20.99 -6.82 10.70
C LEU A 103 19.55 -6.33 10.73
N SER A 104 18.82 -6.73 11.77
CA SER A 104 17.52 -6.14 12.11
C SER A 104 17.66 -4.66 12.49
N GLU A 105 16.52 -4.01 12.68
CA GLU A 105 16.42 -2.62 13.13
C GLU A 105 17.16 -2.34 14.44
N THR A 106 17.34 -3.36 15.29
CA THR A 106 18.06 -3.26 16.57
C THR A 106 19.52 -3.72 16.49
N GLY A 107 20.01 -4.06 15.30
CA GLY A 107 21.39 -4.54 15.09
C GLY A 107 21.58 -6.03 15.38
N ILE A 108 20.52 -6.77 15.69
CA ILE A 108 20.59 -8.23 15.87
C ILE A 108 20.76 -8.89 14.51
N ARG A 109 21.75 -9.79 14.39
CA ARG A 109 21.98 -10.60 13.18
C ARG A 109 20.88 -11.64 13.04
N GLY A 110 20.29 -11.72 11.86
CA GLY A 110 19.30 -12.74 11.49
C GLY A 110 19.45 -13.14 10.02
N THR A 111 18.80 -14.24 9.64
CA THR A 111 18.66 -14.63 8.24
C THR A 111 17.26 -14.22 7.76
N GLU A 112 17.20 -13.41 6.71
CA GLU A 112 15.96 -13.02 6.04
C GLU A 112 15.92 -13.64 4.65
N CYS A 113 14.81 -14.31 4.32
CA CYS A 113 14.57 -14.95 3.03
C CYS A 113 13.38 -14.27 2.35
N ILE A 114 13.61 -13.71 1.15
CA ILE A 114 12.57 -13.09 0.32
C ILE A 114 12.56 -13.78 -1.05
N ASP A 115 11.44 -14.43 -1.39
CA ASP A 115 11.20 -15.21 -2.61
C ASP A 115 9.94 -14.74 -3.37
#